data_AF-A0A7C1KL34-F1
#
_entry.id   AF-A0A7C1KL34-F1
#
_cell.length_a   1.000
_cell.length_b   1.000
_cell.length_c   1.000
_cell.angle_alpha   90.00
_cell.angle_beta   90.00
_cell.angle_gamma   90.00
#
_symmetry.space_group_name_H-M   'P 1'
#
loop_
_entity.id
_entity.type
_entity.pdbx_description
1 polymer ?
#
loop_
_entity_poly.entity_id
_entity_poly.type
_entity_poly.pdbx_seq_one_letter_code
_entity_poly.pdbx_strand_id
1 'polypeptide(L)'
;MTQTITRIEQSASSIHNKIIKKQKPSMHFPIRALSNVKYTPKRGFFELRGQKKVRTLTVNTVKTFAQTLRLMSLSKELIEKDDIATKREAYYVSKNWGDARFDE
;
A
#
# COMPACT_ATOMS: atom_id res chain seq x y z
N MET A 1 -15.83 -12.73 -7.73
CA MET A 1 -14.66 -11.87 -7.51
C MET A 1 -14.82 -11.11 -6.20
N THR A 2 -13.83 -11.21 -5.31
CA THR A 2 -13.85 -10.54 -4.00
C THR A 2 -13.85 -9.03 -4.18
N GLN A 3 -14.72 -8.30 -3.46
CA GLN A 3 -14.84 -6.83 -3.52
C GLN A 3 -13.48 -6.12 -3.41
N THR A 4 -12.54 -6.69 -2.65
CA THR A 4 -11.18 -6.19 -2.47
C THR A 4 -10.35 -6.19 -3.75
N ILE A 5 -10.41 -7.25 -4.56
CA ILE A 5 -9.67 -7.36 -5.83
C ILE A 5 -10.12 -6.24 -6.77
N THR A 6 -11.43 -6.05 -6.91
CA THR A 6 -11.99 -4.98 -7.74
C THR A 6 -11.50 -3.60 -7.29
N ARG A 7 -11.41 -3.34 -5.98
CA ARG A 7 -10.87 -2.06 -5.46
C ARG A 7 -9.38 -1.90 -5.76
N ILE A 8 -8.60 -2.97 -5.71
CA ILE A 8 -7.18 -2.96 -6.10
C ILE A 8 -7.05 -2.60 -7.58
N GLU A 9 -7.82 -3.27 -8.45
CA GLU A 9 -7.79 -3.04 -9.91
C GLU A 9 -8.24 -1.63 -10.29
N GLN A 10 -9.28 -1.11 -9.65
CA GLN A 10 -9.74 0.28 -9.82
C GLN A 10 -8.67 1.28 -9.38
N SER A 11 -8.00 1.02 -8.25
CA SER A 11 -6.92 1.88 -7.75
C SER A 11 -5.72 1.89 -8.72
N ALA A 12 -5.32 0.71 -9.21
CA ALA A 12 -4.25 0.57 -10.20
C ALA A 12 -4.60 1.27 -11.52
N SER A 13 -5.82 1.08 -12.03
CA SER A 13 -6.31 1.73 -13.25
C SER A 13 -6.34 3.25 -13.12
N SER A 14 -6.76 3.78 -11.96
CA SER A 14 -6.73 5.21 -11.69
C SER A 14 -5.31 5.79 -11.71
N ILE A 15 -4.35 5.09 -11.10
CA ILE A 15 -2.93 5.48 -11.11
C ILE A 15 -2.39 5.47 -12.53
N HIS A 16 -2.61 4.38 -13.27
CA HIS A 16 -2.16 4.24 -14.65
C HIS A 16 -2.72 5.35 -15.54
N ASN A 17 -4.03 5.60 -15.47
CA ASN A 17 -4.69 6.65 -16.25
C ASN A 17 -4.15 8.05 -15.95
N LYS A 18 -3.80 8.35 -14.68
CA LYS A 18 -3.14 9.62 -14.32
C LYS A 18 -1.76 9.74 -14.96
N ILE A 19 -0.97 8.66 -14.95
CA ILE A 19 0.36 8.63 -15.56
C ILE A 19 0.28 8.88 -17.07
N ILE A 20 -0.62 8.18 -17.78
CA ILE A 20 -0.82 8.36 -19.22
C ILE A 20 -1.22 9.81 -19.55
N LYS A 21 -2.05 10.43 -18.70
CA LYS A 21 -2.43 11.84 -18.81
C LYS A 21 -1.32 12.83 -18.39
N LYS A 22 -0.10 12.36 -18.10
CA LYS A 22 1.03 13.15 -17.57
C LYS A 22 0.68 13.91 -16.27
N GLN A 23 -0.30 13.41 -15.53
CA GLN A 23 -0.68 13.94 -14.23
C GLN A 23 0.08 13.21 -13.14
N LYS A 24 0.37 13.90 -12.05
CA LYS A 24 1.09 13.35 -10.91
C LYS A 24 0.19 12.38 -10.12
N PRO A 25 0.41 11.05 -10.17
CA PRO A 25 -0.40 10.12 -9.40
C PRO A 25 -0.04 10.19 -7.91
N SER A 26 -1.02 9.90 -7.06
CA SER A 26 -0.85 9.87 -5.61
C SER A 26 -1.73 8.81 -4.96
N MET A 27 -1.27 8.30 -3.81
CA MET A 27 -1.95 7.33 -2.97
C MET A 27 -1.98 7.83 -1.53
N HIS A 28 -3.06 7.53 -0.80
CA HIS A 28 -3.28 8.00 0.57
C HIS A 28 -3.31 6.81 1.52
N PHE A 29 -2.39 6.78 2.49
CA PHE A 29 -2.30 5.71 3.47
C PHE A 29 -2.51 6.25 4.88
N PRO A 30 -3.25 5.55 5.75
CA PRO A 30 -3.35 5.95 7.15
C PRO A 30 -1.97 5.91 7.81
N ILE A 31 -1.63 6.93 8.58
CA ILE A 31 -0.41 6.93 9.38
C ILE A 31 -0.61 5.97 10.55
N ARG A 32 0.22 4.94 10.66
CA ARG A 32 0.19 3.99 11.78
C ARG A 32 1.21 4.41 12.84
N ALA A 33 0.86 5.41 13.63
CA ALA A 33 1.68 5.93 14.74
C ALA A 33 0.78 6.27 15.94
N LEU A 34 1.36 6.28 17.15
CA LEU A 34 0.62 6.61 18.38
C LEU A 34 0.01 8.02 18.35
N SER A 35 0.64 8.95 17.62
CA SER A 35 0.12 10.31 17.40
C SER A 35 -1.18 10.35 16.56
N ASN A 36 -1.49 9.28 15.82
CA ASN A 36 -2.68 9.16 14.98
C ASN A 36 -3.66 8.10 15.48
N VAL A 37 -3.63 7.77 16.77
CA VAL A 37 -4.65 6.90 17.37
C VAL A 37 -5.33 7.56 18.57
N LYS A 38 -6.55 7.14 18.84
CA LYS A 38 -7.31 7.45 20.05
C LYS A 38 -7.55 6.15 20.79
N TYR A 39 -7.25 6.14 22.08
CA TYR A 39 -7.65 5.05 22.97
C TYR A 39 -8.87 5.50 23.76
N THR A 40 -9.89 4.64 23.85
CA THR A 40 -11.03 4.84 24.72
C THR A 40 -11.19 3.57 25.56
N PRO A 41 -11.14 3.63 26.91
CA PRO A 41 -11.22 2.44 27.75
C PRO A 41 -12.45 1.56 27.46
N LYS A 42 -13.60 2.17 27.16
CA LYS A 42 -14.82 1.44 26.73
C LYS A 42 -14.65 0.60 25.47
N ARG A 43 -13.79 1.01 24.54
CA ARG A 43 -13.54 0.28 23.29
C ARG A 43 -12.42 -0.74 23.43
N GLY A 44 -11.43 -0.47 24.28
CA GLY A 44 -10.35 -1.42 24.58
C GLY A 44 -9.29 -1.58 23.48
N PHE A 45 -9.34 -0.78 22.41
CA PHE A 45 -8.31 -0.78 21.35
C PHE A 45 -8.03 0.63 20.82
N PHE A 46 -6.91 0.76 20.11
CA PHE A 46 -6.51 1.99 19.43
C PHE A 46 -7.27 2.19 18.12
N GLU A 47 -7.93 3.33 17.99
CA GLU A 47 -8.66 3.72 16.78
C GLU A 47 -7.91 4.80 16.02
N LEU A 48 -7.77 4.65 14.71
CA LEU A 48 -7.10 5.65 13.87
C LEU A 48 -7.90 6.97 13.87
N ARG A 49 -7.21 8.10 14.11
CA ARG A 49 -7.80 9.45 14.13
C ARG A 49 -7.96 10.08 12.75
N GLY A 50 -7.52 9.39 11.70
CA GLY A 50 -7.75 9.78 10.30
C GLY A 50 -6.61 10.50 9.61
N GLN A 51 -5.47 10.77 10.27
CA GLN A 51 -4.30 11.33 9.58
C GLN A 51 -3.79 10.34 8.52
N LYS A 52 -3.47 10.87 7.34
CA LYS A 52 -3.00 10.09 6.18
C LYS A 52 -1.70 10.68 5.66
N LYS A 53 -0.81 9.80 5.22
CA LYS A 53 0.39 10.15 4.46
C LYS A 53 0.08 10.00 2.98
N VAL A 54 0.41 11.04 2.21
CA VAL A 54 0.28 11.03 0.76
C VAL A 54 1.60 10.55 0.15
N ARG A 55 1.55 9.49 -0.64
CA ARG A 55 2.68 9.02 -1.46
C ARG A 55 2.43 9.46 -2.89
N THR A 56 3.36 10.20 -3.45
CA THR A 56 3.26 10.76 -4.79
C THR A 56 4.36 10.18 -5.65
N LEU A 57 4.17 10.05 -6.97
CA LEU A 57 5.25 9.65 -7.87
C LEU A 57 6.08 10.90 -8.22
N THR A 58 7.18 11.11 -7.50
CA THR A 58 8.22 12.12 -7.79
C THR A 58 9.59 11.49 -7.65
N VAL A 59 10.65 12.19 -8.09
CA VAL A 59 12.04 11.70 -8.06
C VAL A 59 12.42 11.17 -6.67
N ASN A 60 12.12 11.93 -5.61
CA ASN A 60 12.50 11.58 -4.25
C ASN A 60 11.69 10.42 -3.65
N THR A 61 10.51 10.12 -4.20
CA THR A 61 9.60 9.11 -3.65
C THR A 61 9.36 7.93 -4.59
N VAL A 62 10.02 7.90 -5.76
CA VAL A 62 9.82 6.89 -6.81
C VAL A 62 9.97 5.47 -6.29
N LYS A 63 11.01 5.20 -5.48
CA LYS A 63 11.27 3.88 -4.88
C LYS A 63 10.12 3.46 -3.97
N THR A 64 9.71 4.32 -3.03
CA THR A 64 8.61 4.01 -2.09
C THR A 64 7.26 3.89 -2.79
N PHE A 65 7.05 4.62 -3.88
CA PHE A 65 5.85 4.51 -4.71
C PHE A 65 5.84 3.16 -5.44
N ALA A 66 6.95 2.76 -6.05
CA ALA A 66 7.10 1.46 -6.71
C ALA A 66 6.93 0.28 -5.73
N GLN A 67 7.55 0.35 -4.55
CA GLN A 67 7.36 -0.62 -3.46
C GLN A 67 5.88 -0.79 -3.08
N THR A 68 5.13 0.31 -3.04
CA THR A 68 3.70 0.28 -2.74
C THR A 68 2.92 -0.48 -3.81
N LEU A 69 3.21 -0.22 -5.09
CA LEU A 69 2.58 -0.93 -6.20
C LEU A 69 2.93 -2.42 -6.20
N ARG A 70 4.19 -2.77 -5.91
CA ARG A 70 4.63 -4.17 -5.78
C ARG A 70 3.90 -4.89 -4.66
N LEU A 71 3.76 -4.25 -3.50
CA LEU A 71 3.02 -4.84 -2.38
C LEU A 71 1.52 -4.99 -2.70
N MET A 72 0.94 -4.04 -3.42
CA MET A 72 -0.45 -4.11 -3.90
C MET A 72 -0.65 -5.28 -4.89
N SER A 73 0.31 -5.50 -5.80
CA SER A 73 0.32 -6.64 -6.71
C SER A 73 0.42 -7.96 -5.96
N LEU A 74 1.35 -8.08 -5.01
CA LEU A 74 1.49 -9.27 -4.17
C LEU A 74 0.20 -9.54 -3.38
N SER A 75 -0.41 -8.49 -2.82
CA SER A 75 -1.66 -8.60 -2.06
C SER A 75 -2.82 -9.08 -2.95
N LYS A 76 -2.87 -8.66 -4.21
CA LYS A 76 -3.85 -9.15 -5.18
C LYS A 76 -3.68 -10.66 -5.41
N GLU A 77 -2.44 -11.08 -5.69
CA GLU A 77 -2.10 -12.48 -5.96
C GLU A 77 -2.46 -13.40 -4.78
N LEU A 78 -2.16 -12.97 -3.55
CA LEU A 78 -2.52 -13.72 -2.34
C LEU A 78 -4.04 -13.89 -2.21
N ILE A 79 -4.83 -12.84 -2.45
CA ILE A 79 -6.29 -12.93 -2.39
C ILE A 79 -6.85 -13.81 -3.51
N GLU A 80 -6.28 -13.75 -4.72
CA GLU A 80 -6.72 -14.57 -5.86
C GLU A 80 -6.45 -16.06 -5.65
N LYS A 81 -5.37 -16.40 -4.93
CA LYS A 81 -4.97 -17.77 -4.61
C LYS A 81 -5.55 -18.30 -3.30
N ASP A 82 -6.33 -17.50 -2.57
CA ASP A 82 -6.79 -17.78 -1.21
C ASP A 82 -5.62 -18.15 -0.26
N ASP A 83 -4.54 -17.38 -0.36
CA ASP A 83 -3.28 -17.59 0.34
C ASP A 83 -2.96 -16.42 1.29
N ILE A 84 -2.01 -16.64 2.20
CA ILE A 84 -1.56 -15.66 3.18
C ILE A 84 -0.04 -15.50 3.13
N ALA A 85 0.43 -14.31 3.49
CA ALA A 85 1.85 -14.07 3.70
C ALA A 85 2.08 -13.32 5.00
N THR A 86 3.05 -13.78 5.77
CA THR A 86 3.63 -13.05 6.88
C THR A 86 4.44 -11.85 6.37
N LYS A 87 4.72 -10.92 7.27
CA LYS A 87 5.58 -9.77 6.96
C LYS A 87 6.99 -10.20 6.52
N ARG A 88 7.53 -11.29 7.07
CA ARG A 88 8.86 -11.79 6.72
C ARG A 88 8.86 -12.44 5.34
N GLU A 89 7.82 -13.18 4.99
CA GLU A 89 7.68 -13.74 3.64
C GLU A 89 7.57 -12.63 2.60
N ALA A 90 6.71 -11.63 2.83
CA ALA A 90 6.62 -10.47 1.95
C ALA A 90 7.96 -9.74 1.81
N TYR A 91 8.76 -9.68 2.89
CA TYR A 91 10.11 -9.14 2.85
C TYR A 91 11.05 -9.95 1.95
N TYR A 92 11.07 -11.28 2.07
CA TYR A 92 11.91 -12.11 1.21
C TYR A 92 11.45 -12.10 -0.25
N VAL A 93 10.14 -12.12 -0.50
CA VAL A 93 9.57 -11.95 -1.84
C VAL A 93 10.03 -10.62 -2.47
N SER A 94 10.17 -9.57 -1.65
CA SER A 94 10.63 -8.26 -2.15
C SER A 94 12.05 -8.27 -2.72
N LYS A 95 12.89 -9.25 -2.38
CA LYS A 95 14.26 -9.34 -2.90
C LYS A 95 14.29 -9.54 -4.42
N ASN A 96 13.21 -10.07 -5.00
CA ASN A 96 13.04 -10.21 -6.44
C ASN A 96 12.46 -8.95 -7.13
N TRP A 97 12.23 -7.85 -6.39
CA TRP A 97 11.64 -6.62 -6.95
C TRP A 97 12.65 -5.65 -7.58
N GLY A 98 13.92 -6.04 -7.70
CA GLY A 98 14.98 -5.19 -8.26
C GLY A 98 15.20 -3.92 -7.42
N ASP A 99 15.21 -2.76 -8.06
CA ASP A 99 15.42 -1.45 -7.40
C ASP A 99 14.33 -1.12 -6.36
N ALA A 100 13.16 -1.78 -6.46
CA ALA A 100 12.06 -1.62 -5.53
C ALA A 100 12.10 -2.62 -4.37
N ARG A 101 13.16 -3.41 -4.18
CA ARG A 101 13.28 -4.29 -3.00
C ARG A 101 13.30 -3.52 -1.68
N PHE A 102 13.04 -4.21 -0.58
CA PHE A 102 13.31 -3.68 0.75
C PHE A 102 14.78 -3.91 1.12
N ASP A 103 15.42 -2.89 1.70
CA ASP A 103 16.83 -2.91 2.13
C ASP A 103 17.00 -2.93 3.65
N GLU A 104 15.92 -2.75 4.41
CA GLU A 104 15.91 -2.85 5.88
C GLU A 104 15.98 -4.29 6.39
#